data_AF-A0A947EZ58-F1
#
_entry.id   AF-A0A947EZ58-F1
#
_cell.length_a   1.000
_cell.length_b   1.000
_cell.length_c   1.000
_cell.angle_alpha   90.00
_cell.angle_beta   90.00
_cell.angle_gamma   90.00
#
_symmetry.space_group_name_H-M   'P 1'
#
loop_
_entity.id
_entity.type
_entity.pdbx_description
1 polymer ?
#
loop_
_entity_poly.entity_id
_entity_poly.type
_entity_poly.pdbx_seq_one_letter_code
_entity_poly.pdbx_strand_id
1 'polypeptide(L)'
;YWGWLEYQLVFATNSIPKPENKLASAIRILTQATEVDASFSHINEIVLNKIVINEYSKSYLTKEVDQENKDGYFIIYKRLVNRICEMIQSVNSSYNYPASLASTILEGGLHQYFLMDHFSSMTDCNEKVPPAEFFVDLVFKTLKKEYNG
;
A
#
# COMPACT_ATOMS: atom_id res chain seq x y z
N TYR A 1 1.94 -5.33 -11.93
CA TYR A 1 2.17 -4.49 -10.74
C TYR A 1 1.74 -5.22 -9.46
N TRP A 2 0.44 -5.35 -9.16
CA TRP A 2 -0.03 -5.93 -7.89
C TRP A 2 0.51 -7.33 -7.57
N GLY A 3 0.65 -8.22 -8.57
CA GLY A 3 1.22 -9.55 -8.35
C GLY A 3 2.71 -9.52 -7.95
N TRP A 4 3.47 -8.55 -8.46
CA TRP A 4 4.87 -8.34 -8.09
C TRP A 4 4.99 -7.77 -6.67
N LEU A 5 4.15 -6.77 -6.37
CA LEU A 5 4.07 -6.19 -5.03
C LEU A 5 3.70 -7.24 -3.97
N GLU A 6 2.78 -8.16 -4.31
CA GLU A 6 2.45 -9.28 -3.43
C GLU A 6 3.62 -10.26 -3.24
N TYR A 7 4.35 -10.57 -4.32
CA TYR A 7 5.54 -11.40 -4.21
C TYR A 7 6.56 -10.80 -3.24
N GLN A 8 6.89 -9.51 -3.42
CA GLN A 8 7.80 -8.78 -2.52
C GLN A 8 7.30 -8.77 -1.09
N LEU A 9 6.01 -8.48 -0.89
CA LEU A 9 5.37 -8.48 0.42
C LEU A 9 5.52 -9.85 1.12
N VAL A 10 5.16 -10.94 0.44
CA VAL A 10 5.21 -12.28 1.02
C VAL A 10 6.65 -12.67 1.34
N PHE A 11 7.57 -12.47 0.40
CA PHE A 11 8.96 -12.85 0.57
C PHE A 11 9.63 -12.13 1.75
N ALA A 12 9.46 -10.81 1.83
CA ALA A 12 10.09 -10.00 2.87
C ALA A 12 9.47 -10.18 4.26
N THR A 13 8.19 -10.53 4.35
CA THR A 13 7.48 -10.62 5.64
C THR A 13 7.43 -12.04 6.23
N ASN A 14 7.68 -13.08 5.43
CA ASN A 14 7.52 -14.48 5.84
C ASN A 14 8.34 -14.84 7.10
N SER A 15 9.58 -14.35 7.20
CA SER A 15 10.50 -14.69 8.28
C SER A 15 10.47 -13.74 9.48
N ILE A 16 9.56 -12.76 9.50
CA ILE A 16 9.49 -11.77 10.58
C ILE A 16 8.54 -12.27 11.68
N PRO A 17 9.01 -12.55 12.92
CA PRO A 17 8.16 -13.12 13.95
C PRO A 17 7.29 -12.07 14.67
N LYS A 18 7.82 -10.87 14.89
CA LYS A 18 7.10 -9.81 15.62
C LYS A 18 6.03 -9.16 14.74
N PRO A 19 4.75 -9.13 15.15
CA PRO A 19 3.66 -8.55 14.35
C PRO A 19 3.90 -7.11 13.94
N GLU A 20 4.43 -6.29 14.84
CA GLU A 20 4.70 -4.86 14.60
C GLU A 20 5.79 -4.69 13.53
N ASN A 21 6.88 -5.45 13.64
CA ASN A 21 7.95 -5.38 12.65
C ASN A 21 7.46 -5.91 11.29
N LYS A 22 6.59 -6.93 11.30
CA LYS A 22 5.99 -7.49 10.08
C LYS A 22 5.11 -6.45 9.38
N LEU A 23 4.20 -5.82 10.13
CA LEU A 23 3.34 -4.76 9.62
C LEU A 23 4.13 -3.55 9.14
N ALA A 24 5.14 -3.10 9.88
CA ALA A 24 6.00 -1.99 9.46
C ALA A 24 6.73 -2.30 8.14
N SER A 25 7.25 -3.52 7.98
CA SER A 25 7.91 -3.95 6.75
C SER A 25 6.93 -4.02 5.59
N ALA A 26 5.73 -4.54 5.83
CA ALA A 26 4.66 -4.59 4.85
C ALA A 26 4.25 -3.19 4.36
N ILE A 27 4.01 -2.25 5.28
CA ILE A 27 3.68 -0.86 4.94
C ILE A 27 4.77 -0.28 4.06
N ARG A 28 6.04 -0.42 4.45
CA ARG A 28 7.17 0.10 3.65
C ARG A 28 7.16 -0.46 2.24
N ILE A 29 7.03 -1.78 2.05
CA ILE A 29 7.00 -2.39 0.72
C ILE A 29 5.86 -1.83 -0.14
N LEU A 30 4.66 -1.69 0.44
CA LEU A 30 3.49 -1.22 -0.30
C LEU A 30 3.53 0.27 -0.66
N THR A 31 4.33 1.05 0.04
CA THR A 31 4.39 2.51 -0.06
C THR A 31 5.78 3.02 -0.45
N GLN A 32 6.71 2.13 -0.77
CA GLN A 32 8.04 2.48 -1.27
C GLN A 32 7.93 2.90 -2.74
N ALA A 33 8.84 3.76 -3.16
CA ALA A 33 9.01 4.07 -4.57
C ALA A 33 9.45 2.77 -5.25
N THR A 34 8.83 2.43 -6.39
CA THR A 34 9.30 1.30 -7.20
C THR A 34 10.66 1.67 -7.77
N GLU A 35 11.72 1.47 -6.99
CA GLU A 35 13.10 1.53 -7.47
C GLU A 35 13.35 0.27 -8.29
N VAL A 36 13.86 0.47 -9.51
CA VAL A 36 14.12 -0.59 -10.49
C VAL A 36 14.88 -1.72 -9.82
N ASP A 37 14.22 -2.86 -9.62
CA ASP A 37 14.98 -4.07 -9.36
C ASP A 37 15.67 -4.45 -10.67
N ALA A 38 17.01 -4.44 -10.67
CA ALA A 38 17.84 -4.79 -11.83
C ALA A 38 17.69 -6.26 -12.27
N SER A 39 16.78 -7.01 -11.63
CA SER A 39 16.51 -8.43 -11.83
C SER A 39 15.58 -8.73 -13.01
N PHE A 40 14.82 -7.76 -13.53
CA PHE A 40 13.96 -7.94 -14.71
C PHE A 40 14.32 -6.97 -15.85
N SER A 41 15.15 -7.44 -16.79
CA SER A 41 15.53 -6.71 -18.02
C SER A 41 14.38 -6.43 -19.00
N HIS A 42 13.17 -6.93 -18.73
CA HIS A 42 12.04 -6.89 -19.67
C HIS A 42 10.85 -6.01 -19.24
N ILE A 43 10.81 -5.49 -18.01
CA ILE A 43 9.73 -4.60 -17.54
C ILE A 43 10.35 -3.35 -16.92
N ASN A 44 10.05 -2.18 -17.49
CA ASN A 44 10.46 -0.91 -16.89
C ASN A 44 9.50 -0.56 -15.74
N GLU A 45 9.86 -1.01 -14.53
CA GLU A 45 9.06 -0.82 -13.32
C GLU A 45 8.80 0.66 -13.00
N ILE A 46 9.69 1.58 -13.39
CA ILE A 46 9.46 3.03 -13.26
C ILE A 46 8.31 3.48 -14.16
N VAL A 47 8.32 3.06 -15.43
CA VAL A 47 7.26 3.42 -16.38
C VAL A 47 5.93 2.79 -15.95
N LEU A 48 5.95 1.55 -15.47
CA LEU A 48 4.76 0.89 -14.95
C LEU A 48 4.22 1.59 -13.70
N ASN A 49 5.09 1.95 -12.75
CA ASN A 49 4.70 2.70 -11.55
C ASN A 49 4.13 4.07 -11.93
N LYS A 50 4.77 4.79 -12.87
CA LYS A 50 4.25 6.07 -13.38
C LYS A 50 2.88 5.91 -14.05
N ILE A 51 2.67 4.86 -14.84
CA ILE A 51 1.35 4.58 -15.43
C ILE A 51 0.33 4.29 -14.32
N VAL A 52 0.69 3.44 -13.35
CA VAL A 52 -0.19 3.12 -12.22
C VAL A 52 -0.53 4.39 -11.44
N ILE A 53 0.43 5.24 -11.08
CA ILE A 53 0.21 6.51 -10.39
C ILE A 53 -0.67 7.46 -11.22
N ASN A 54 -0.39 7.61 -12.51
CA ASN A 54 -1.13 8.52 -13.40
C ASN A 54 -2.56 8.05 -13.73
N GLU A 55 -2.78 6.74 -13.73
CA GLU A 55 -4.08 6.12 -14.01
C GLU A 55 -4.79 5.64 -12.74
N TYR A 56 -4.17 5.78 -11.56
CA TYR A 56 -4.69 5.30 -10.27
C TYR A 56 -6.07 5.91 -9.95
N SER A 57 -6.26 7.20 -10.25
CA SER A 57 -7.55 7.88 -10.08
C SER A 57 -8.62 7.43 -11.09
N LYS A 58 -8.22 6.75 -12.17
CA LYS A 58 -9.13 6.37 -13.27
C LYS A 58 -9.50 4.89 -13.27
N SER A 59 -8.69 3.99 -12.69
CA SER A 59 -8.94 2.54 -12.74
C SER A 59 -10.09 2.05 -11.83
N TYR A 60 -10.41 2.78 -10.76
CA TYR A 60 -11.48 2.39 -9.81
C TYR A 60 -12.77 3.22 -9.96
N LEU A 61 -12.72 4.33 -10.70
CA LEU A 61 -13.83 5.27 -10.90
C LEU A 61 -14.47 5.12 -12.29
N THR A 62 -14.37 3.94 -12.89
CA THR A 62 -15.07 3.62 -14.14
C THR A 62 -16.46 3.04 -13.84
N LYS A 63 -17.38 3.20 -14.79
CA LYS A 63 -18.73 2.59 -14.69
C LYS A 63 -18.68 1.05 -14.72
N GLU A 64 -17.54 0.46 -15.08
CA GLU A 64 -17.38 -0.97 -15.34
C GLU A 64 -16.75 -1.72 -14.16
N VAL A 65 -16.39 -1.03 -13.08
CA VAL A 65 -15.70 -1.59 -11.91
C VAL A 65 -16.39 -2.84 -11.32
N ASP A 66 -17.73 -2.89 -11.34
CA ASP A 66 -18.49 -4.04 -10.87
C ASP A 66 -18.33 -5.27 -11.77
N GLN A 67 -18.24 -5.05 -13.09
CA GLN A 67 -18.02 -6.11 -14.06
C GLN A 67 -16.59 -6.60 -14.00
N GLU A 68 -15.62 -5.70 -13.96
CA GLU A 68 -14.20 -6.03 -13.84
C GLU A 68 -13.90 -6.80 -12.54
N ASN A 69 -14.60 -6.46 -11.46
CA ASN A 69 -14.52 -7.19 -10.21
C ASN A 69 -15.09 -8.61 -10.30
N LYS A 70 -16.21 -8.80 -11.01
CA LYS A 70 -16.77 -10.15 -11.25
C LYS A 70 -15.84 -10.99 -12.13
N ASP A 71 -15.19 -10.35 -13.09
CA ASP A 71 -14.24 -11.00 -14.00
C ASP A 71 -12.88 -11.30 -13.34
N GLY A 72 -12.71 -10.91 -12.08
CA GLY A 72 -11.58 -11.30 -11.24
C GLY A 72 -10.35 -10.39 -11.36
N TYR A 73 -10.45 -9.26 -12.06
CA TYR A 73 -9.32 -8.33 -12.24
C TYR A 73 -8.81 -7.74 -10.91
N PHE A 74 -9.66 -7.67 -9.89
CA PHE A 74 -9.29 -7.16 -8.56
C PHE A 74 -8.90 -8.24 -7.54
N ILE A 75 -8.79 -9.53 -7.93
CA ILE A 75 -8.50 -10.62 -6.97
C ILE A 75 -7.16 -10.39 -6.25
N ILE A 76 -6.10 -10.03 -6.99
CA ILE A 76 -4.77 -9.82 -6.41
C ILE A 76 -4.79 -8.60 -5.48
N TYR A 77 -5.48 -7.53 -5.87
CA TYR A 77 -5.64 -6.32 -5.05
C TYR A 77 -6.35 -6.64 -3.73
N LYS A 78 -7.49 -7.34 -3.78
CA LYS A 78 -8.23 -7.78 -2.58
C LYS A 78 -7.37 -8.67 -1.68
N ARG A 79 -6.57 -9.55 -2.27
CA ARG A 79 -5.64 -10.43 -1.53
C ARG A 79 -4.56 -9.63 -0.80
N LEU A 80 -3.98 -8.62 -1.44
CA LEU A 80 -3.05 -7.69 -0.79
C LEU A 80 -3.69 -6.98 0.39
N VAL A 81 -4.87 -6.38 0.20
CA VAL A 81 -5.62 -5.70 1.28
C VAL A 81 -5.89 -6.65 2.44
N ASN A 82 -6.36 -7.87 2.17
CA ASN A 82 -6.63 -8.86 3.21
C ASN A 82 -5.38 -9.26 4.00
N ARG A 83 -4.23 -9.44 3.35
CA ARG A 83 -2.96 -9.74 4.05
C ARG A 83 -2.59 -8.63 5.02
N ILE A 84 -2.76 -7.37 4.63
CA ILE A 84 -2.48 -6.24 5.53
C ILE A 84 -3.51 -6.13 6.64
N CYS A 85 -4.78 -6.39 6.34
CA CYS A 85 -5.85 -6.48 7.34
C CYS A 85 -5.49 -7.49 8.45
N GLU A 86 -5.05 -8.69 8.07
CA GLU A 86 -4.60 -9.73 9.01
C GLU A 86 -3.37 -9.30 9.83
N MET A 87 -2.41 -8.61 9.20
CA MET A 87 -1.24 -8.05 9.91
C MET A 87 -1.64 -6.96 10.92
N ILE A 88 -2.60 -6.10 10.57
CA ILE A 88 -3.15 -5.08 11.48
C ILE A 88 -3.83 -5.76 12.67
N GLN A 89 -4.68 -6.75 12.43
CA GLN A 89 -5.35 -7.51 13.48
C GLN A 89 -4.38 -8.27 14.38
N SER A 90 -3.25 -8.73 13.82
CA SER A 90 -2.18 -9.38 14.59
C SER A 90 -1.44 -8.41 15.52
N VAL A 91 -1.39 -7.11 15.17
CA VAL A 91 -0.82 -6.06 16.01
C VAL A 91 -1.83 -5.57 17.05
N ASN A 92 -3.08 -5.36 16.63
CA ASN A 92 -4.15 -4.94 17.51
C ASN A 92 -5.47 -5.60 17.08
N SER A 93 -5.89 -6.62 17.82
CA SER A 93 -7.12 -7.36 17.56
C SER A 93 -8.40 -6.62 17.96
N SER A 94 -8.31 -5.55 18.76
CA SER A 94 -9.47 -4.72 19.15
C SER A 94 -9.69 -3.54 18.20
N TYR A 95 -8.82 -3.34 17.20
CA TYR A 95 -9.02 -2.30 16.20
C TYR A 95 -10.21 -2.63 15.28
N ASN A 96 -11.19 -1.73 15.22
CA ASN A 96 -12.48 -1.98 14.57
C ASN A 96 -12.46 -1.87 13.04
N TYR A 97 -11.45 -1.24 12.44
CA TYR A 97 -11.45 -0.90 11.01
C TYR A 97 -10.21 -1.41 10.23
N PRO A 98 -9.74 -2.66 10.44
CA PRO A 98 -8.47 -3.13 9.89
C PRO A 98 -8.47 -3.18 8.36
N ALA A 99 -9.59 -3.58 7.74
CA ALA A 99 -9.71 -3.62 6.28
C ALA A 99 -9.66 -2.22 5.65
N SER A 100 -10.35 -1.24 6.25
CA SER A 100 -10.35 0.14 5.77
C SER A 100 -8.98 0.80 5.92
N LEU A 101 -8.28 0.53 7.03
CA LEU A 101 -6.91 1.01 7.21
C LEU A 101 -5.96 0.35 6.20
N ALA A 102 -6.12 -0.95 5.96
CA ALA A 102 -5.33 -1.69 4.97
C ALA A 102 -5.47 -1.13 3.55
N SER A 103 -6.70 -0.93 3.07
CA SER A 103 -6.92 -0.34 1.74
C SER A 103 -6.40 1.09 1.67
N THR A 104 -6.58 1.89 2.73
CA THR A 104 -6.08 3.26 2.83
C THR A 104 -4.55 3.35 2.73
N ILE A 105 -3.81 2.41 3.32
CA ILE A 105 -2.34 2.36 3.19
C ILE A 105 -1.95 2.14 1.72
N LEU A 106 -2.58 1.16 1.06
CA LEU A 106 -2.26 0.77 -0.30
C LEU A 106 -2.57 1.89 -1.30
N GLU A 107 -3.77 2.46 -1.19
CA GLU A 107 -4.27 3.56 -1.99
C GLU A 107 -3.52 4.87 -1.71
N GLY A 108 -3.31 5.15 -0.44
CA GLY A 108 -2.67 6.36 0.04
C GLY A 108 -1.19 6.43 -0.36
N GLY A 109 -0.48 5.30 -0.42
CA GLY A 109 0.90 5.26 -0.91
C GLY A 109 1.03 5.84 -2.31
N LEU A 110 0.21 5.33 -3.25
CA LEU A 110 0.17 5.83 -4.63
C LEU A 110 -0.25 7.29 -4.71
N HIS A 111 -1.23 7.69 -3.90
CA HIS A 111 -1.69 9.08 -3.86
C HIS A 111 -0.61 10.05 -3.37
N GLN A 112 0.16 9.68 -2.34
CA GLN A 112 1.23 10.55 -1.84
C GLN A 112 2.34 10.74 -2.87
N TYR A 113 2.69 9.72 -3.67
CA TYR A 113 3.61 9.91 -4.79
C TYR A 113 3.04 10.81 -5.88
N PHE A 114 1.75 10.68 -6.21
CA PHE A 114 1.10 11.60 -7.15
C PHE A 114 1.16 13.05 -6.65
N LEU A 115 0.91 13.29 -5.36
CA LEU A 115 1.01 14.62 -4.76
C LEU A 115 2.45 15.15 -4.79
N MET A 116 3.45 14.30 -4.52
CA MET A 116 4.86 14.69 -4.61
C MET A 116 5.23 15.20 -6.00
N ASP A 117 4.76 14.53 -7.06
CA ASP A 117 5.09 14.85 -8.44
C ASP A 117 4.30 16.06 -9.00
N HIS A 118 3.07 16.29 -8.53
CA HIS A 118 2.15 17.26 -9.15
C HIS A 118 1.65 18.38 -8.22
N PHE A 119 1.54 18.12 -6.93
CA PHE A 119 0.90 19.01 -5.95
C PHE A 119 1.68 19.04 -4.63
N SER A 120 2.96 19.38 -4.70
CA SER A 120 3.88 19.32 -3.56
C SER A 120 3.46 20.16 -2.35
N SER A 121 2.60 21.16 -2.52
CA SER A 121 2.02 21.93 -1.40
C SER A 121 0.93 21.19 -0.62
N MET A 122 0.49 20.01 -1.07
CA MET A 122 -0.56 19.19 -0.45
C MET A 122 -0.01 17.97 0.30
N THR A 123 1.30 17.80 0.36
CA THR A 123 1.96 16.69 1.05
C THR A 123 3.23 17.15 1.75
N ASP A 124 3.50 16.57 2.92
CA ASP A 124 4.79 16.72 3.60
C ASP A 124 5.84 15.72 3.06
N CYS A 125 5.43 14.78 2.20
CA CYS A 125 6.31 13.77 1.63
C CYS A 125 7.24 14.37 0.57
N ASN A 126 8.47 13.88 0.52
CA ASN A 126 9.51 14.29 -0.43
C ASN A 126 10.62 13.22 -0.45
N GLU A 127 11.71 13.44 -1.20
CA GLU A 127 12.85 12.51 -1.26
C GLU A 127 13.45 12.15 0.11
N LYS A 128 13.39 13.07 1.09
CA LYS A 128 13.90 12.84 2.46
C LYS A 128 12.84 12.24 3.39
N VAL A 129 11.57 12.43 3.07
CA VAL A 129 10.42 11.94 3.84
C VAL A 129 9.53 11.13 2.90
N PRO A 130 9.85 9.86 2.64
CA PRO A 130 9.07 9.06 1.71
C PRO A 130 7.68 8.76 2.31
N PRO A 131 6.65 8.55 1.47
CA PRO A 131 5.31 8.15 1.89
C PRO A 131 5.29 6.99 2.89
N ALA A 132 6.25 6.08 2.78
CA ALA A 132 6.41 4.96 3.70
C ALA A 132 6.54 5.36 5.17
N GLU A 133 7.31 6.40 5.48
CA GLU A 133 7.48 6.84 6.88
C GLU A 133 6.22 7.54 7.40
N PHE A 134 5.51 8.27 6.54
CA PHE A 134 4.19 8.82 6.88
C PHE A 134 3.18 7.72 7.25
N PHE A 135 3.06 6.67 6.42
CA PHE A 135 2.12 5.58 6.70
C PHE A 135 2.52 4.72 7.89
N VAL A 136 3.82 4.47 8.12
CA VAL A 136 4.28 3.80 9.34
C VAL A 136 3.89 4.61 10.57
N ASP A 137 4.14 5.92 10.59
CA ASP A 137 3.76 6.79 11.71
C ASP A 137 2.24 6.81 11.93
N LEU A 138 1.45 7.03 10.87
CA LEU A 138 0.00 7.07 10.91
C LEU A 138 -0.59 5.78 11.49
N VAL A 139 -0.15 4.63 10.97
CA VAL A 139 -0.69 3.32 11.37
C VAL A 139 -0.33 3.02 12.83
N PHE A 140 0.93 3.17 13.23
CA PHE A 140 1.31 2.82 14.60
C PHE A 140 0.77 3.81 15.64
N LYS A 141 0.53 5.07 15.30
CA LYS A 141 -0.21 6.00 16.18
C LYS A 141 -1.68 5.61 16.30
N THR A 142 -2.31 5.20 15.19
CA THR A 142 -3.70 4.74 15.17
C THR A 142 -3.90 3.48 16.01
N LEU A 143 -3.01 2.50 15.87
CA LEU A 143 -3.13 1.22 16.58
C LEU A 143 -2.77 1.28 18.08
N LYS A 144 -2.14 2.38 18.54
CA LYS A 144 -1.77 2.58 19.95
C LYS A 144 -2.84 3.26 20.79
N LYS A 145 -3.83 3.93 20.17
CA LYS A 145 -4.74 4.82 20.88
C LYS A 145 -6.18 4.29 20.80
N GLU A 146 -6.75 3.98 21.94
CA GLU A 146 -8.19 3.74 22.03
C GLU A 146 -8.94 5.09 22.05
N TYR A 147 -9.92 5.24 21.17
CA TYR A 147 -10.82 6.39 21.16
C TYR A 147 -11.94 6.13 22.17
N ASN A 148 -11.93 6.87 23.29
CA ASN A 148 -12.82 6.61 24.43
C ASN A 148 -14.18 7.34 24.36
N GLY A 149 -14.57 7.89 23.21
CA GLY A 149 -15.79 8.68 23.10
C GLY A 149 -15.56 10.15 23.39
#